data_AF-A0A2N1V8F4-F1
#
_entry.id   AF-A0A2N1V8F4-F1
#
_cell.length_a   1.000
_cell.length_b   1.000
_cell.length_c   1.000
_cell.angle_alpha   90.00
_cell.angle_beta   90.00
_cell.angle_gamma   90.00
#
_symmetry.space_group_name_H-M   'P 1'
#
loop_
_entity.id
_entity.type
_entity.pdbx_description
1 polymer ?
#
loop_
_entity_poly.entity_id
_entity_poly.type
_entity_poly.pdbx_seq_one_letter_code
_entity_poly.pdbx_strand_id
1 'polypeptide(L)'
;MNKDETLTNSILESEDNVSSDSLRLFTVDDYPIKDEMFNGNYEYKKSGGVISSDKVWFKNESLNQTIVIELYTDYHRLVTFHFNNEILPQEIIRRMQLHIEGGELASNEQKYRYFDVLIKQSIEIDKSNFISTKGVFIGMDRKKAIEIYGNPDKQEFIDNYEILEWEFIGDVFYDDTIQDKKKKIAIDSFGHSVTMFFKNDRLVGQLLFNDIP
;
A
#
# COMPACT_ATOMS: atom_id res chain seq x y z
N MET A 1 65.76 -7.54 45.24
CA MET A 1 64.84 -8.42 44.50
C MET A 1 63.96 -7.52 43.66
N ASN A 2 64.22 -7.61 42.35
CA ASN A 2 63.55 -7.15 41.12
C ASN A 2 62.98 -5.72 40.99
N LYS A 3 63.67 -4.99 40.11
CA LYS A 3 63.26 -3.87 39.27
C LYS A 3 62.61 -4.40 37.96
N ASP A 4 61.95 -3.48 37.26
CA ASP A 4 61.64 -3.45 35.81
C ASP A 4 60.62 -4.52 35.35
N GLU A 5 59.61 -4.26 34.51
CA GLU A 5 59.54 -3.38 33.34
C GLU A 5 58.05 -3.24 32.89
N THR A 6 57.71 -2.04 32.43
CA THR A 6 56.51 -1.64 31.66
C THR A 6 56.29 -2.49 30.41
N LEU A 7 55.03 -2.80 30.03
CA LEU A 7 54.52 -2.61 28.66
C LEU A 7 53.01 -2.94 28.55
N THR A 8 52.26 -1.89 28.24
CA THR A 8 50.96 -1.80 27.58
C THR A 8 50.51 -3.02 26.77
N ASN A 9 49.28 -3.48 27.03
CA ASN A 9 48.47 -4.15 26.02
C ASN A 9 47.08 -3.48 25.97
N SER A 10 46.99 -2.49 25.07
CA SER A 10 45.76 -2.06 24.42
C SER A 10 45.43 -3.05 23.30
N ILE A 11 44.41 -3.88 23.47
CA ILE A 11 43.76 -4.65 22.39
C ILE A 11 42.29 -4.74 22.83
N LEU A 12 41.50 -3.75 22.45
CA LEU A 12 40.62 -3.76 21.27
C LEU A 12 39.25 -4.35 21.60
N GLU A 13 38.30 -3.43 21.65
CA GLU A 13 36.97 -3.58 21.07
C GLU A 13 36.95 -4.70 20.02
N SER A 14 36.08 -5.68 20.25
CA SER A 14 35.38 -6.31 19.16
C SER A 14 33.91 -6.14 19.48
N GLU A 15 33.39 -5.01 19.01
CA GLU A 15 32.01 -4.86 18.58
C GLU A 15 31.49 -6.18 18.02
N ASP A 16 30.26 -6.51 18.41
CA ASP A 16 29.45 -7.52 17.75
C ASP A 16 29.44 -7.25 16.24
N ASN A 17 30.32 -7.96 15.53
CA ASN A 17 30.31 -8.10 14.08
C ASN A 17 29.08 -8.93 13.69
N VAL A 18 27.90 -8.34 13.83
CA VAL A 18 26.71 -8.80 13.11
C VAL A 18 26.94 -8.38 11.66
N SER A 19 27.37 -9.36 10.87
CA SER A 19 27.45 -9.31 9.40
C SER A 19 26.31 -8.46 8.84
N SER A 20 26.63 -7.25 8.40
CA SER A 20 25.69 -6.24 7.93
C SER A 20 25.29 -6.42 6.46
N ASP A 21 25.43 -7.63 5.92
CA ASP A 21 25.32 -7.89 4.47
C ASP A 21 24.13 -8.78 4.09
N SER A 22 23.23 -9.08 5.03
CA SER A 22 21.98 -9.76 4.68
C SER A 22 20.99 -8.76 4.09
N LEU A 23 20.72 -8.90 2.79
CA LEU A 23 19.68 -8.14 2.12
C LEU A 23 18.34 -8.26 2.84
N ARG A 24 17.68 -7.12 3.06
CA ARG A 24 16.37 -7.09 3.71
C ARG A 24 15.30 -7.29 2.66
N LEU A 25 14.86 -8.54 2.50
CA LEU A 25 13.83 -8.88 1.54
C LEU A 25 12.42 -8.63 2.07
N PHE A 26 11.48 -8.36 1.16
CA PHE A 26 10.08 -8.12 1.43
C PHE A 26 9.22 -8.77 0.34
N THR A 27 8.37 -9.73 0.69
CA THR A 27 7.31 -10.19 -0.22
C THR A 27 6.23 -9.12 -0.30
N VAL A 28 5.82 -8.73 -1.50
CA VAL A 28 4.75 -7.73 -1.74
C VAL A 28 3.43 -8.12 -1.07
N ASP A 29 2.64 -7.12 -0.70
CA ASP A 29 1.28 -7.34 -0.20
C ASP A 29 0.28 -7.22 -1.36
N ASP A 30 -0.84 -7.94 -1.26
CA ASP A 30 -1.94 -7.90 -2.23
C ASP A 30 -3.22 -8.44 -1.58
N TYR A 31 -4.30 -8.59 -2.34
CA TYR A 31 -5.56 -9.20 -1.90
C TYR A 31 -5.78 -10.55 -2.60
N PRO A 32 -6.41 -11.53 -1.93
CA PRO A 32 -6.70 -12.85 -2.49
C PRO A 32 -7.87 -12.83 -3.48
N ILE A 33 -8.11 -11.70 -4.14
CA ILE A 33 -9.00 -11.57 -5.30
C ILE A 33 -8.28 -12.21 -6.48
N LYS A 34 -8.99 -12.95 -7.32
CA LYS A 34 -8.40 -13.65 -8.48
C LYS A 34 -8.85 -13.01 -9.78
N ASP A 35 -8.07 -13.18 -10.83
CA ASP A 35 -8.33 -12.52 -12.12
C ASP A 35 -9.64 -12.99 -12.76
N GLU A 36 -10.11 -14.21 -12.46
CA GLU A 36 -11.41 -14.68 -12.93
C GLU A 36 -12.57 -13.85 -12.36
N MET A 37 -12.35 -13.17 -11.23
CA MET A 37 -13.31 -12.26 -10.62
C MET A 37 -13.38 -10.90 -11.34
N PHE A 38 -12.52 -10.63 -12.32
CA PHE A 38 -12.54 -9.41 -13.12
C PHE A 38 -13.46 -9.53 -14.34
N ASN A 39 -13.76 -10.75 -14.78
CA ASN A 39 -14.59 -11.01 -15.95
C ASN A 39 -16.01 -10.43 -15.77
N GLY A 40 -16.43 -9.56 -16.69
CA GLY A 40 -17.70 -8.83 -16.62
C GLY A 40 -17.71 -7.65 -15.64
N ASN A 41 -16.61 -7.41 -14.93
CA ASN A 41 -16.50 -6.41 -13.87
C ASN A 41 -15.57 -5.26 -14.23
N TYR A 42 -14.77 -5.43 -15.29
CA TYR A 42 -13.98 -4.40 -15.98
C TYR A 42 -14.84 -3.49 -16.87
N GLU A 43 -16.11 -3.29 -16.53
CA GLU A 43 -17.00 -2.43 -17.29
C GLU A 43 -16.91 -0.99 -16.80
N TYR A 44 -17.09 -0.04 -17.72
CA TYR A 44 -17.18 1.37 -17.42
C TYR A 44 -18.29 1.63 -16.39
N LYS A 45 -17.91 2.07 -15.19
CA LYS A 45 -18.87 2.58 -14.20
C LYS A 45 -19.03 4.08 -14.40
N LYS A 46 -20.28 4.55 -14.44
CA LYS A 46 -20.61 5.97 -14.63
C LYS A 46 -21.55 6.43 -13.51
N SER A 47 -21.25 7.60 -12.96
CA SER A 47 -22.09 8.30 -12.00
C SER A 47 -22.10 9.78 -12.34
N GLY A 48 -23.26 10.28 -12.79
CA GLY A 48 -23.35 11.63 -13.36
C GLY A 48 -22.38 11.78 -14.53
N GLY A 49 -21.47 12.74 -14.43
CA GLY A 49 -20.41 12.97 -15.41
C GLY A 49 -19.10 12.22 -15.13
N VAL A 50 -18.98 11.52 -13.99
CA VAL A 50 -17.74 10.84 -13.57
C VAL A 50 -17.74 9.40 -14.06
N ILE A 51 -16.60 8.98 -14.62
CA ILE A 51 -16.35 7.69 -15.22
C ILE A 51 -15.19 7.03 -14.49
N SER A 52 -15.40 5.79 -14.06
CA SER A 52 -14.35 4.89 -13.64
C SER A 52 -14.06 3.91 -14.77
N SER A 53 -12.99 4.15 -15.50
CA SER A 53 -12.41 3.21 -16.47
C SER A 53 -11.27 2.42 -15.84
N ASP A 54 -10.98 1.27 -16.44
CA ASP A 54 -9.80 0.46 -16.14
C ASP A 54 -9.70 0.01 -14.67
N LYS A 55 -10.86 -0.14 -14.03
CA LYS A 55 -10.98 -0.42 -12.60
C LYS A 55 -12.08 -1.44 -12.35
N VAL A 56 -11.81 -2.39 -11.49
CA VAL A 56 -12.82 -3.29 -10.92
C VAL A 56 -13.17 -2.84 -9.51
N TRP A 57 -14.46 -2.85 -9.18
CA TRP A 57 -14.93 -2.44 -7.86
C TRP A 57 -15.67 -3.56 -7.18
N PHE A 58 -15.21 -3.89 -5.98
CA PHE A 58 -15.79 -4.89 -5.11
C PHE A 58 -16.23 -4.26 -3.81
N LYS A 59 -17.37 -4.69 -3.28
CA LYS A 59 -17.86 -4.26 -1.97
C LYS A 59 -18.20 -5.47 -1.11
N ASN A 60 -18.30 -5.23 0.19
CA ASN A 60 -18.94 -6.15 1.11
C ASN A 60 -19.83 -5.35 2.05
N GLU A 61 -21.14 -5.60 1.99
CA GLU A 61 -22.11 -4.80 2.75
C GLU A 61 -22.02 -5.07 4.25
N SER A 62 -21.72 -6.33 4.64
CA SER A 62 -21.58 -6.70 6.05
C SER A 62 -20.39 -6.05 6.75
N LEU A 63 -19.30 -5.79 6.00
CA LEU A 63 -18.12 -5.08 6.49
C LEU A 63 -18.20 -3.57 6.31
N ASN A 64 -19.14 -3.11 5.49
CA ASN A 64 -19.21 -1.75 4.97
C ASN A 64 -17.88 -1.26 4.36
N GLN A 65 -17.31 -2.08 3.48
CA GLN A 65 -16.00 -1.84 2.86
C GLN A 65 -16.06 -1.98 1.34
N THR A 66 -15.12 -1.31 0.67
CA THR A 66 -14.92 -1.39 -0.78
C THR A 66 -13.46 -1.62 -1.10
N ILE A 67 -13.19 -2.49 -2.07
CA ILE A 67 -11.90 -2.63 -2.75
C ILE A 67 -12.07 -2.16 -4.20
N VAL A 68 -11.18 -1.29 -4.65
CA VAL A 68 -11.09 -0.85 -6.05
C VAL A 68 -9.71 -1.22 -6.55
N ILE A 69 -9.62 -1.96 -7.65
CA ILE A 69 -8.35 -2.33 -8.26
C ILE A 69 -8.26 -1.64 -9.61
N GLU A 70 -7.29 -0.75 -9.74
CA GLU A 70 -6.87 -0.15 -10.99
C GLU A 70 -5.96 -1.13 -11.72
N LEU A 71 -6.41 -1.53 -12.91
CA LEU A 71 -5.73 -2.51 -13.73
C LEU A 71 -4.98 -1.82 -14.86
N TYR A 72 -3.82 -2.37 -15.18
CA TYR A 72 -3.04 -2.03 -16.37
C TYR A 72 -3.11 -3.19 -17.37
N THR A 73 -2.26 -3.16 -18.40
CA THR A 73 -2.20 -4.23 -19.42
C THR A 73 -2.10 -5.62 -18.77
N ASP A 74 -2.81 -6.60 -19.34
CA ASP A 74 -2.83 -7.99 -18.89
C ASP A 74 -3.30 -8.19 -17.43
N TYR A 75 -4.24 -7.35 -16.96
CA TYR A 75 -4.80 -7.38 -15.61
C TYR A 75 -3.78 -7.14 -14.48
N HIS A 76 -2.62 -6.57 -14.79
CA HIS A 76 -1.67 -6.15 -13.77
C HIS A 76 -2.32 -5.14 -12.80
N ARG A 77 -2.20 -5.36 -11.49
CA ARG A 77 -2.85 -4.53 -10.46
C ARG A 77 -1.94 -3.36 -10.08
N LEU A 78 -2.10 -2.25 -10.78
CA LEU A 78 -1.28 -1.06 -10.58
C LEU A 78 -1.53 -0.42 -9.21
N VAL A 79 -2.80 -0.15 -8.88
CA VAL A 79 -3.19 0.39 -7.57
C VAL A 79 -4.40 -0.36 -7.03
N THR A 80 -4.31 -0.83 -5.79
CA THR A 80 -5.47 -1.34 -5.06
C THR A 80 -5.82 -0.40 -3.92
N PHE A 81 -7.06 0.11 -3.93
CA PHE A 81 -7.64 0.92 -2.86
C PHE A 81 -8.55 0.03 -2.02
N HIS A 82 -8.36 -0.01 -0.71
CA HIS A 82 -9.26 -0.68 0.25
C HIS A 82 -9.68 0.31 1.32
N PHE A 83 -10.98 0.48 1.55
CA PHE A 83 -11.45 1.48 2.51
C PHE A 83 -12.79 1.12 3.16
N ASN A 84 -13.02 1.72 4.33
CA ASN A 84 -14.32 1.77 4.97
C ASN A 84 -15.21 2.82 4.28
N ASN A 85 -16.46 2.48 3.98
CA ASN A 85 -17.37 3.39 3.27
C ASN A 85 -17.97 4.47 4.18
N GLU A 86 -18.09 4.23 5.49
CA GLU A 86 -18.59 5.20 6.47
C GLU A 86 -17.53 6.25 6.85
N ILE A 87 -16.27 5.84 6.90
CA ILE A 87 -15.15 6.67 7.35
C ILE A 87 -14.11 6.78 6.22
N LEU A 88 -14.57 7.14 5.03
CA LEU A 88 -13.73 7.26 3.83
C LEU A 88 -12.86 8.52 3.88
N PRO A 89 -11.51 8.41 3.94
CA PRO A 89 -10.63 9.57 3.82
C PRO A 89 -10.77 10.20 2.43
N GLN A 90 -11.03 11.51 2.37
CA GLN A 90 -11.15 12.22 1.10
C GLN A 90 -9.89 12.10 0.23
N GLU A 91 -8.74 11.93 0.86
CA GLU A 91 -7.45 11.75 0.20
C GLU A 91 -7.41 10.48 -0.66
N ILE A 92 -8.09 9.40 -0.27
CA ILE A 92 -8.24 8.19 -1.09
C ILE A 92 -8.97 8.53 -2.40
N ILE A 93 -10.06 9.30 -2.31
CA ILE A 93 -10.84 9.72 -3.48
C ILE A 93 -10.01 10.66 -4.37
N ARG A 94 -9.20 11.56 -3.78
CA ARG A 94 -8.31 12.46 -4.55
C ARG A 94 -7.30 11.67 -5.37
N ARG A 95 -6.64 10.69 -4.74
CA ARG A 95 -5.59 9.84 -5.34
C ARG A 95 -6.15 8.90 -6.42
N MET A 96 -7.42 8.50 -6.34
CA MET A 96 -8.03 7.66 -7.36
C MET A 96 -8.22 8.39 -8.68
N GLN A 97 -7.66 7.87 -9.77
CA GLN A 97 -7.85 8.45 -11.10
C GLN A 97 -9.23 8.10 -11.67
N LEU A 98 -10.07 9.12 -11.79
CA LEU A 98 -11.41 9.05 -12.37
C LEU A 98 -11.49 10.11 -13.46
N HIS A 99 -12.28 9.84 -14.49
CA HIS A 99 -12.40 10.68 -15.67
C HIS A 99 -13.78 11.31 -15.79
N ILE A 100 -13.92 12.27 -16.69
CA ILE A 100 -15.21 12.77 -17.16
C ILE A 100 -15.47 12.34 -18.60
N GLU A 101 -16.70 12.57 -19.05
CA GLU A 101 -17.05 12.44 -20.47
C GLU A 101 -16.14 13.33 -21.33
N GLY A 102 -15.39 12.71 -22.25
CA GLY A 102 -14.31 13.36 -23.01
C GLY A 102 -12.89 12.90 -22.64
N GLY A 103 -12.73 12.15 -21.54
CA GLY A 103 -11.46 11.51 -21.16
C GLY A 103 -10.54 12.35 -20.28
N GLU A 104 -10.94 13.59 -19.94
CA GLU A 104 -10.20 14.42 -18.98
C GLU A 104 -10.34 13.89 -17.55
N LEU A 105 -9.40 14.23 -16.67
CA LEU A 105 -9.49 13.89 -15.25
C LEU A 105 -10.65 14.63 -14.57
N ALA A 106 -11.45 13.89 -13.80
CA ALA A 106 -12.48 14.48 -12.96
C ALA A 106 -11.88 15.34 -11.85
N SER A 107 -12.48 16.50 -11.59
CA SER A 107 -12.09 17.36 -10.47
C SER A 107 -12.43 16.69 -9.13
N ASN A 108 -11.74 17.07 -8.06
CA ASN A 108 -12.03 16.55 -6.72
C ASN A 108 -13.50 16.78 -6.31
N GLU A 109 -14.08 17.94 -6.65
CA GLU A 109 -15.50 18.22 -6.39
C GLU A 109 -16.42 17.23 -7.11
N GLN A 110 -16.15 16.93 -8.38
CA GLN A 110 -16.91 15.94 -9.14
C GLN A 110 -16.77 14.55 -8.53
N LYS A 111 -15.54 14.14 -8.18
CA LYS A 111 -15.30 12.85 -7.53
C LYS A 111 -16.12 12.74 -6.25
N TYR A 112 -16.03 13.70 -5.33
CA TYR A 112 -16.78 13.67 -4.06
C TYR A 112 -18.30 13.63 -4.24
N ARG A 113 -18.84 14.37 -5.22
CA ARG A 113 -20.28 14.41 -5.46
C ARG A 113 -20.82 13.05 -5.94
N TYR A 114 -20.03 12.29 -6.70
CA TYR A 114 -20.51 11.14 -7.45
C TYR A 114 -19.95 9.79 -7.00
N PHE A 115 -19.00 9.77 -6.05
CA PHE A 115 -18.30 8.57 -5.59
C PHE A 115 -19.23 7.50 -5.00
N ASP A 116 -20.20 7.88 -4.18
CA ASP A 116 -21.09 6.93 -3.49
C ASP A 116 -21.89 6.06 -4.46
N VAL A 117 -22.24 6.60 -5.63
CA VAL A 117 -22.97 5.84 -6.65
C VAL A 117 -22.04 4.82 -7.32
N LEU A 118 -20.74 5.13 -7.49
CA LEU A 118 -19.76 4.16 -7.97
C LEU A 118 -19.63 2.99 -6.99
N ILE A 119 -19.58 3.28 -5.68
CA ILE A 119 -19.60 2.26 -4.62
C ILE A 119 -20.88 1.40 -4.70
N LYS A 120 -22.04 2.01 -4.93
CA LYS A 120 -23.32 1.27 -5.05
C LYS A 120 -23.35 0.32 -6.25
N GLN A 121 -22.62 0.66 -7.31
CA GLN A 121 -22.45 -0.17 -8.51
C GLN A 121 -21.37 -1.25 -8.35
N SER A 122 -20.65 -1.30 -7.22
CA SER A 122 -19.65 -2.33 -6.93
C SER A 122 -20.27 -3.69 -6.72
N ILE A 123 -19.49 -4.72 -7.00
CA ILE A 123 -19.93 -6.11 -6.94
C ILE A 123 -19.67 -6.68 -5.57
N GLU A 124 -20.66 -7.37 -5.03
CA GLU A 124 -20.50 -8.00 -3.72
C GLU A 124 -19.62 -9.25 -3.81
N ILE A 125 -18.61 -9.33 -2.96
CA ILE A 125 -17.74 -10.51 -2.82
C ILE A 125 -17.59 -10.90 -1.36
N ASP A 126 -17.10 -12.13 -1.13
CA ASP A 126 -16.92 -12.65 0.21
C ASP A 126 -15.93 -11.82 1.03
N LYS A 127 -16.22 -11.68 2.33
CA LYS A 127 -15.40 -10.95 3.29
C LYS A 127 -13.96 -11.45 3.39
N SER A 128 -13.68 -12.71 3.03
CA SER A 128 -12.33 -13.26 2.99
C SER A 128 -11.41 -12.52 2.03
N ASN A 129 -11.98 -11.83 1.04
CA ASN A 129 -11.23 -11.03 0.06
C ASN A 129 -10.85 -9.63 0.58
N PHE A 130 -11.30 -9.24 1.78
CA PHE A 130 -11.00 -7.95 2.41
C PHE A 130 -9.90 -8.05 3.48
N ILE A 131 -9.11 -9.11 3.42
CA ILE A 131 -7.91 -9.30 4.22
C ILE A 131 -6.75 -9.47 3.24
N SER A 132 -5.70 -8.67 3.39
CA SER A 132 -4.54 -8.75 2.50
C SER A 132 -3.74 -10.05 2.71
N THR A 133 -2.82 -10.37 1.81
CA THR A 133 -1.94 -11.54 1.91
C THR A 133 -0.97 -11.43 3.10
N LYS A 134 -0.73 -10.20 3.60
CA LYS A 134 -0.04 -9.94 4.88
C LYS A 134 -0.95 -9.98 6.11
N GLY A 135 -2.24 -10.24 5.95
CA GLY A 135 -3.21 -10.28 7.04
C GLY A 135 -3.72 -8.91 7.48
N VAL A 136 -3.53 -7.86 6.67
CA VAL A 136 -4.04 -6.52 6.96
C VAL A 136 -5.53 -6.45 6.69
N PHE A 137 -6.26 -5.77 7.57
CA PHE A 137 -7.69 -5.53 7.45
C PHE A 137 -8.07 -4.18 8.04
N ILE A 138 -9.11 -3.55 7.52
CA ILE A 138 -9.65 -2.29 8.05
C ILE A 138 -10.11 -2.47 9.50
N GLY A 139 -9.69 -1.58 10.39
CA GLY A 139 -9.85 -1.65 11.83
C GLY A 139 -8.62 -2.16 12.59
N MET A 140 -7.59 -2.63 11.88
CA MET A 140 -6.29 -3.00 12.46
C MET A 140 -5.66 -1.81 13.21
N ASP A 141 -5.01 -2.10 14.34
CA ASP A 141 -4.25 -1.12 15.11
C ASP A 141 -2.99 -0.67 14.36
N ARG A 142 -2.66 0.62 14.44
CA ARG A 142 -1.43 1.18 13.82
C ARG A 142 -0.17 0.42 14.20
N LYS A 143 -0.06 0.02 15.47
CA LYS A 143 1.08 -0.75 15.97
C LYS A 143 1.29 -2.07 15.20
N LYS A 144 0.20 -2.78 14.87
CA LYS A 144 0.28 -4.04 14.12
C LYS A 144 0.73 -3.82 12.68
N ALA A 145 0.29 -2.72 12.04
CA ALA A 145 0.79 -2.36 10.72
C ALA A 145 2.31 -2.09 10.75
N ILE A 146 2.80 -1.38 11.77
CA ILE A 146 4.24 -1.15 11.96
C ILE A 146 5.00 -2.47 12.23
N GLU A 147 4.40 -3.41 12.95
CA GLU A 147 4.98 -4.75 13.14
C GLU A 147 5.12 -5.52 11.81
N ILE A 148 4.18 -5.34 10.88
CA ILE A 148 4.17 -6.00 9.56
C ILE A 148 5.17 -5.36 8.60
N TYR A 149 5.11 -4.03 8.41
CA TYR A 149 5.90 -3.35 7.38
C TYR A 149 7.21 -2.74 7.91
N GLY A 150 7.31 -2.49 9.21
CA GLY A 150 8.40 -1.75 9.85
C GLY A 150 8.04 -0.27 10.05
N ASN A 151 9.04 0.55 10.32
CA ASN A 151 8.82 2.00 10.43
C ASN A 151 8.43 2.58 9.06
N PRO A 152 7.45 3.50 9.00
CA PRO A 152 7.08 4.18 7.77
C PRO A 152 8.20 5.11 7.29
N ASP A 153 8.33 5.26 5.98
CA ASP A 153 9.23 6.21 5.33
C ASP A 153 8.71 7.64 5.42
N LYS A 154 7.37 7.80 5.38
CA LYS A 154 6.69 9.09 5.54
C LYS A 154 5.51 8.97 6.48
N GLN A 155 5.28 10.06 7.21
CA GLN A 155 4.14 10.21 8.10
C GLN A 155 3.58 11.62 7.96
N GLU A 156 2.28 11.72 7.72
CA GLU A 156 1.56 12.98 7.56
C GLU A 156 0.25 12.98 8.33
N PHE A 157 -0.32 14.16 8.57
CA PHE A 157 -1.62 14.31 9.20
C PHE A 157 -2.50 15.24 8.37
N ILE A 158 -3.57 14.71 7.79
CA ILE A 158 -4.47 15.44 6.87
C ILE A 158 -5.92 15.14 7.26
N ASP A 159 -6.74 16.18 7.41
CA ASP A 159 -8.20 16.07 7.64
C ASP A 159 -8.60 15.11 8.79
N ASN A 160 -7.79 15.08 9.86
CA ASN A 160 -7.90 14.19 11.03
C ASN A 160 -7.50 12.72 10.80
N TYR A 161 -6.80 12.43 9.72
CA TYR A 161 -6.22 11.12 9.44
C TYR A 161 -4.70 11.20 9.56
N GLU A 162 -4.13 10.23 10.27
CA GLU A 162 -2.69 9.95 10.23
C GLU A 162 -2.42 9.05 9.02
N ILE A 163 -1.55 9.49 8.12
CA ILE A 163 -1.20 8.80 6.89
C ILE A 163 0.22 8.29 7.03
N LEU A 164 0.41 6.98 6.88
CA LEU A 164 1.72 6.34 6.92
C LEU A 164 2.02 5.73 5.56
N GLU A 165 3.23 5.98 5.05
CA GLU A 165 3.66 5.45 3.76
C GLU A 165 4.95 4.63 3.90
N TRP A 166 4.99 3.48 3.24
CA TRP A 166 6.16 2.61 3.10
C TRP A 166 6.48 2.44 1.62
N GLU A 167 7.75 2.57 1.28
CA GLU A 167 8.27 2.43 -0.08
C GLU A 167 9.33 1.34 -0.14
N PHE A 168 9.12 0.36 -1.01
CA PHE A 168 9.99 -0.78 -1.22
C PHE A 168 10.63 -0.70 -2.61
N ILE A 169 11.95 -0.91 -2.68
CA ILE A 169 12.69 -0.88 -3.94
C ILE A 169 12.44 -2.20 -4.68
N GLY A 170 12.24 -2.16 -6.00
CA GLY A 170 12.09 -3.38 -6.80
C GLY A 170 13.35 -4.23 -6.87
N ASP A 171 13.19 -5.55 -6.94
CA ASP A 171 14.29 -6.49 -7.10
C ASP A 171 14.92 -6.42 -8.50
N VAL A 172 14.17 -6.01 -9.51
CA VAL A 172 14.66 -5.81 -10.90
C VAL A 172 15.67 -4.66 -11.01
N PHE A 173 15.62 -3.70 -10.08
CA PHE A 173 16.55 -2.56 -10.01
C PHE A 173 17.65 -2.76 -8.96
N TYR A 174 17.82 -3.98 -8.46
CA TYR A 174 18.91 -4.34 -7.57
C TYR A 174 20.24 -4.41 -8.37
N ASP A 175 20.73 -3.25 -8.80
CA ASP A 175 22.12 -3.02 -9.21
C ASP A 175 22.90 -2.56 -7.96
N ASP A 176 24.05 -3.18 -7.69
CA ASP A 176 24.94 -2.84 -6.56
C ASP A 176 25.38 -1.37 -6.55
N THR A 177 25.15 -0.63 -7.64
CA THR A 177 25.48 0.79 -7.79
C THR A 177 24.39 1.78 -7.33
N ILE A 178 23.14 1.35 -7.13
CA ILE A 178 21.98 2.26 -6.86
C ILE A 178 21.61 2.33 -5.36
N GLN A 179 22.27 1.57 -4.49
CA GLN A 179 21.68 1.20 -3.20
C GLN A 179 21.66 2.27 -2.10
N ASP A 180 20.46 2.64 -1.67
CA ASP A 180 20.20 2.89 -0.25
C ASP A 180 20.00 1.53 0.45
N LYS A 181 21.08 0.99 1.03
CA LYS A 181 21.10 -0.29 1.77
C LYS A 181 20.12 -0.34 2.96
N LYS A 182 19.42 0.74 3.28
CA LYS A 182 18.45 0.81 4.38
C LYS A 182 17.06 0.32 3.97
N LYS A 183 16.67 0.44 2.70
CA LYS A 183 15.32 0.06 2.22
C LYS A 183 15.23 -1.45 1.98
N LYS A 184 14.03 -1.99 2.21
CA LYS A 184 13.73 -3.41 1.91
C LYS A 184 13.45 -3.57 0.41
N ILE A 185 13.81 -4.72 -0.13
CA ILE A 185 13.64 -5.08 -1.54
C ILE A 185 12.35 -5.86 -1.71
N ALA A 186 11.45 -5.37 -2.56
CA ALA A 186 10.24 -6.05 -2.99
C ALA A 186 10.61 -7.19 -3.96
N ILE A 187 10.41 -8.43 -3.52
CA ILE A 187 10.69 -9.64 -4.32
C ILE A 187 9.69 -9.74 -5.47
N ASP A 188 10.18 -10.13 -6.65
CA ASP A 188 9.43 -10.33 -7.89
C ASP A 188 8.61 -9.08 -8.30
N SER A 189 9.20 -7.89 -8.16
CA SER A 189 8.48 -6.60 -8.29
C SER A 189 9.40 -5.47 -8.76
N PHE A 190 8.89 -4.55 -9.59
CA PHE A 190 9.60 -3.32 -9.99
C PHE A 190 9.63 -2.27 -8.88
N GLY A 191 8.83 -2.46 -7.84
CA GLY A 191 8.66 -1.52 -6.75
C GLY A 191 7.30 -1.74 -6.12
N HIS A 192 7.20 -1.46 -4.83
CA HIS A 192 5.93 -1.58 -4.12
C HIS A 192 5.81 -0.43 -3.14
N SER A 193 4.61 0.10 -2.96
CA SER A 193 4.34 1.01 -1.86
C SER A 193 3.03 0.70 -1.18
N VAL A 194 3.01 0.96 0.12
CA VAL A 194 1.86 0.79 0.98
C VAL A 194 1.57 2.14 1.59
N THR A 195 0.36 2.65 1.40
CA THR A 195 -0.12 3.83 2.14
C THR A 195 -1.29 3.43 3.01
N MET A 196 -1.27 3.81 4.28
CA MET A 196 -2.34 3.51 5.22
C MET A 196 -2.87 4.78 5.87
N PHE A 197 -4.19 4.83 6.03
CA PHE A 197 -4.92 5.93 6.63
C PHE A 197 -5.47 5.47 7.98
N PHE A 198 -5.07 6.15 9.06
CA PHE A 198 -5.49 5.85 10.42
C PHE A 198 -6.37 6.97 10.98
N LYS A 199 -7.43 6.58 11.70
CA LYS A 199 -8.23 7.49 12.51
C LYS A 199 -8.37 6.89 13.90
N ASN A 200 -7.99 7.63 14.94
CA ASN A 200 -7.99 7.15 16.32
C ASN A 200 -7.24 5.81 16.47
N ASP A 201 -6.05 5.71 15.88
CA ASP A 201 -5.19 4.51 15.90
C ASP A 201 -5.73 3.27 15.16
N ARG A 202 -6.84 3.42 14.41
CA ARG A 202 -7.49 2.34 13.63
C ARG A 202 -7.34 2.59 12.14
N LEU A 203 -6.94 1.57 11.40
CA LEU A 203 -6.87 1.59 9.94
C LEU A 203 -8.26 1.80 9.35
N VAL A 204 -8.45 2.83 8.52
CA VAL A 204 -9.71 3.13 7.82
C VAL A 204 -9.60 3.05 6.31
N GLY A 205 -8.37 3.04 5.78
CA GLY A 205 -8.11 2.75 4.38
C GLY A 205 -6.65 2.40 4.12
N GLN A 206 -6.40 1.72 3.01
CA GLN A 206 -5.10 1.27 2.54
C GLN A 206 -5.03 1.42 1.01
N LEU A 207 -3.88 1.83 0.51
CA LEU A 207 -3.50 1.79 -0.89
C LEU A 207 -2.29 0.87 -1.03
N LEU A 208 -2.35 -0.06 -1.97
CA LEU A 208 -1.21 -0.85 -2.43
C LEU A 208 -0.89 -0.41 -3.85
N PHE A 209 0.33 0.03 -4.09
CA PHE A 209 0.83 0.35 -5.43
C PHE A 209 1.88 -0.68 -5.83
N ASN A 210 1.75 -1.24 -7.02
CA ASN A 210 2.73 -2.11 -7.62
C ASN A 210 3.30 -1.41 -8.85
N ASP A 211 4.61 -1.23 -8.87
CA ASP A 211 5.26 -0.56 -9.98
C ASP A 211 5.33 -1.48 -11.22
N ILE A 212 5.41 -0.87 -12.39
CA ILE A 212 5.53 -1.54 -13.69
C ILE A 212 6.85 -1.15 -14.37
N PRO A 213 7.40 -1.99 -15.27
CA PRO A 213 8.63 -1.68 -15.99
C PRO A 213 8.54 -0.46 -16.90
#